data_AF-A0AA39HLQ4-F1
#
_entry.id   AF-A0AA39HLQ4-F1
#
_cell.length_a   1.000
_cell.length_b   1.000
_cell.length_c   1.000
_cell.angle_alpha   90.00
_cell.angle_beta   90.00
_cell.angle_gamma   90.00
#
_symmetry.space_group_name_H-M   'P 1'
#
loop_
_entity.id
_entity.type
_entity.pdbx_description
1 polymer ?
#
loop_
_entity_poly.entity_id
_entity_poly.type
_entity_poly.pdbx_seq_one_letter_code
_entity_poly.pdbx_strand_id
1 'polypeptide(L)'
;MFLVGLTGGIACGKSTASAIFEERGIQVVDSDAIAREVVQPGEHAYTKLRAEFGDEFFDDENGGVLRREKLGKVVFADSDKRRRLNAITHPEIRKRILLRLLRHFVNGERFVVMDVPLFFEVGYHRFIKKVVVMDCDEQTQLARLMARDGMSEEDAKARIRSQMPMEEKRKLATYLIDNDGSREDTAKQIHEVIDQLEASLLPFVVRDQKVSEFRFYTVSTDKASNDPCEDEYIKPPVTLVPIQFLRMIVKSLSLFALLVASAMADSCLHCICLHESGCKPIGCHMDVGSLSCGYYQIKMPYYEDCGQPGKRAGESTETAWKRCADDYSCATQCVQNYINRYSRFCEGVGSCQRMSRLHNGGPSGCKYSSTEGYWNAIHSCCGCS
;
A
#
# COMPACT_ATOMS: atom_id res chain seq x y z
N MET A 1 0.02 -13.06 -15.44
CA MET A 1 -0.91 -12.34 -14.55
C MET A 1 -0.50 -10.89 -14.40
N PHE A 2 -1.42 -9.93 -14.59
CA PHE A 2 -1.23 -8.54 -14.17
C PHE A 2 -2.22 -8.16 -13.06
N LEU A 3 -2.02 -7.03 -12.39
CA LEU A 3 -2.90 -6.56 -11.32
C LEU A 3 -3.79 -5.43 -11.83
N VAL A 4 -5.05 -5.44 -11.37
CA VAL A 4 -6.02 -4.38 -11.60
C VAL A 4 -6.39 -3.79 -10.25
N GLY A 5 -6.26 -2.48 -10.08
CA GLY A 5 -6.70 -1.81 -8.86
C GLY A 5 -8.18 -1.49 -8.96
N LEU A 6 -8.98 -1.86 -7.97
CA LEU A 6 -10.35 -1.42 -7.82
C LEU A 6 -10.44 -0.49 -6.61
N THR A 7 -10.84 0.75 -6.88
CA THR A 7 -10.99 1.79 -5.86
C THR A 7 -12.18 2.67 -6.20
N GLY A 8 -12.46 3.67 -5.37
CA GLY A 8 -13.56 4.59 -5.57
C GLY A 8 -13.72 5.53 -4.40
N GLY A 9 -14.75 6.36 -4.46
CA GLY A 9 -15.21 7.11 -3.30
C GLY A 9 -15.84 6.18 -2.27
N ILE A 10 -15.78 6.58 -0.99
CA ILE A 10 -16.63 5.96 0.03
C ILE A 10 -18.08 5.94 -0.47
N ALA A 11 -18.80 4.83 -0.27
CA ALA A 11 -20.19 4.67 -0.70
C ALA A 11 -20.49 4.78 -2.22
N CYS A 12 -19.49 4.77 -3.11
CA CYS A 12 -19.71 4.74 -4.56
C CYS A 12 -19.87 3.32 -5.15
N GLY A 13 -20.17 2.28 -4.35
CA GLY A 13 -20.54 0.96 -4.88
C GLY A 13 -19.41 0.01 -5.29
N LYS A 14 -18.21 0.19 -4.72
CA LYS A 14 -17.06 -0.72 -4.90
C LYS A 14 -17.39 -2.20 -4.69
N SER A 15 -18.17 -2.52 -3.66
CA SER A 15 -18.61 -3.90 -3.39
C SER A 15 -19.48 -4.49 -4.51
N THR A 16 -20.28 -3.66 -5.19
CA THR A 16 -21.06 -4.07 -6.36
C THR A 16 -20.12 -4.47 -7.50
N ALA A 17 -19.08 -3.68 -7.74
CA ALA A 17 -18.08 -4.02 -8.75
C ALA A 17 -17.32 -5.31 -8.40
N SER A 18 -16.86 -5.45 -7.16
CA SER A 18 -16.19 -6.68 -6.69
C SER A 18 -17.06 -7.92 -6.92
N ALA A 19 -18.35 -7.86 -6.58
CA ALA A 19 -19.28 -8.96 -6.81
C ALA A 19 -19.42 -9.30 -8.31
N ILE A 20 -19.54 -8.31 -9.19
CA ILE A 20 -19.66 -8.54 -10.64
C ILE A 20 -18.38 -9.13 -11.24
N PHE A 21 -17.19 -8.71 -10.76
CA PHE A 21 -15.93 -9.36 -11.13
C PHE A 21 -15.93 -10.84 -10.72
N GLU A 22 -16.32 -11.15 -9.48
CA GLU A 22 -16.39 -12.53 -8.97
C GLU A 22 -17.41 -13.38 -9.74
N GLU A 23 -18.57 -12.82 -10.09
CA GLU A 23 -19.60 -13.49 -10.91
C GLU A 23 -19.08 -13.88 -12.30
N ARG A 24 -18.17 -13.09 -12.88
CA ARG A 24 -17.46 -13.39 -14.13
C ARG A 24 -16.27 -14.35 -13.95
N GLY A 25 -16.07 -14.90 -12.75
CA GLY A 25 -14.98 -15.83 -12.43
C GLY A 25 -13.63 -15.14 -12.15
N ILE A 26 -13.60 -13.81 -12.09
CA ILE A 26 -12.38 -13.05 -11.88
C ILE A 26 -12.08 -12.98 -10.39
N GLN A 27 -10.83 -13.26 -10.04
CA GLN A 27 -10.41 -13.32 -8.64
C GLN A 27 -10.26 -11.90 -8.07
N VAL A 28 -10.91 -11.66 -6.93
CA VAL A 28 -10.82 -10.40 -6.18
C VAL A 28 -10.07 -10.61 -4.87
N VAL A 29 -9.06 -9.78 -4.63
CA VAL A 29 -8.31 -9.72 -3.38
C VAL A 29 -8.78 -8.49 -2.62
N ASP A 30 -9.75 -8.68 -1.73
CA ASP A 30 -10.29 -7.64 -0.85
C ASP A 30 -9.38 -7.43 0.38
N SER A 31 -8.77 -6.25 0.44
CA SER A 31 -7.90 -5.85 1.55
C SER A 31 -8.65 -5.65 2.87
N ASP A 32 -9.91 -5.21 2.86
CA ASP A 32 -10.73 -5.05 4.06
C ASP A 32 -11.16 -6.41 4.62
N ALA A 33 -11.49 -7.36 3.74
CA ALA A 33 -11.77 -8.75 4.15
C ALA A 33 -10.53 -9.39 4.78
N ILE A 34 -9.36 -9.24 4.15
CA ILE A 34 -8.10 -9.76 4.68
C ILE A 34 -7.76 -9.13 6.04
N ALA A 35 -7.98 -7.83 6.22
CA ALA A 35 -7.78 -7.17 7.50
C ALA A 35 -8.63 -7.76 8.63
N ARG A 36 -9.81 -8.32 8.30
CA ARG A 36 -10.69 -9.02 9.26
C ARG A 36 -10.22 -10.44 9.53
N GLU A 37 -9.70 -11.11 8.53
CA GLU A 37 -9.22 -12.49 8.64
C GLU A 37 -7.99 -12.59 9.52
N VAL A 38 -7.00 -11.72 9.33
CA VAL A 38 -5.71 -11.83 10.03
C VAL A 38 -5.80 -11.63 11.54
N VAL A 39 -6.93 -11.13 12.03
CA VAL A 39 -7.23 -10.92 13.45
C VAL A 39 -8.26 -11.92 13.99
N GLN A 40 -8.59 -12.99 13.25
CA GLN A 40 -9.46 -14.05 13.75
C GLN A 40 -8.75 -14.94 14.77
N PRO A 41 -9.49 -15.61 15.66
CA PRO A 41 -8.92 -16.59 16.60
C PRO A 41 -8.02 -17.62 15.87
N GLY A 42 -6.83 -17.85 16.42
CA GLY A 42 -5.82 -18.75 15.85
C GLY A 42 -4.80 -18.08 14.92
N GLU A 43 -5.01 -16.83 14.53
CA GLU A 43 -4.04 -16.08 13.72
C GLU A 43 -2.94 -15.43 14.57
N HIS A 44 -1.78 -15.16 13.96
CA HIS A 44 -0.65 -14.55 14.67
C HIS A 44 -0.94 -13.14 15.17
N ALA A 45 -1.65 -12.34 14.37
CA ALA A 45 -2.02 -10.98 14.77
C ALA A 45 -2.99 -11.02 15.96
N TYR A 46 -3.90 -11.99 16.00
CA TYR A 46 -4.84 -12.17 17.11
C TYR A 46 -4.10 -12.32 18.44
N THR A 47 -3.15 -13.26 18.53
CA THR A 47 -2.40 -13.51 19.76
C THR A 47 -1.61 -12.28 20.21
N LYS A 48 -0.97 -11.58 19.28
CA LYS A 48 -0.23 -10.35 19.57
C LYS A 48 -1.12 -9.21 20.04
N LEU A 49 -2.28 -9.03 19.41
CA LEU A 49 -3.24 -7.99 19.81
C LEU A 49 -3.79 -8.25 21.21
N ARG A 50 -4.06 -9.52 21.53
CA ARG A 50 -4.52 -9.92 22.87
C ARG A 50 -3.47 -9.63 23.94
N ALA A 51 -2.20 -9.93 23.67
CA ALA A 51 -1.10 -9.59 24.56
C ALA A 51 -0.86 -8.06 24.71
N GLU A 52 -1.02 -7.30 23.62
CA GLU A 52 -0.74 -5.86 23.59
C GLU A 52 -1.85 -5.00 24.19
N PHE A 53 -3.11 -5.32 23.90
CA PHE A 53 -4.27 -4.51 24.28
C PHE A 53 -5.06 -5.09 25.46
N GLY A 54 -4.83 -6.36 25.80
CA GLY A 54 -5.52 -7.05 26.88
C GLY A 54 -6.82 -7.74 26.45
N ASP A 55 -7.27 -8.66 27.29
CA ASP A 55 -8.41 -9.55 27.04
C ASP A 55 -9.75 -8.83 26.92
N GLU A 56 -9.87 -7.61 27.44
CA GLU A 56 -11.10 -6.81 27.43
C GLU A 56 -11.63 -6.47 26.03
N PHE A 57 -10.79 -6.60 25.00
CA PHE A 57 -11.16 -6.41 23.60
C PHE A 57 -11.56 -7.71 22.90
N PHE A 58 -11.53 -8.84 23.59
CA PHE A 58 -11.84 -10.15 23.04
C PHE A 58 -13.10 -10.71 23.71
N ASP A 59 -13.92 -11.40 22.93
CA ASP A 59 -15.17 -11.98 23.39
C ASP A 59 -14.99 -13.48 23.63
N ASP A 60 -14.44 -13.85 24.78
CA ASP A 60 -14.19 -15.25 25.12
C ASP A 60 -15.48 -16.09 25.18
N GLU A 61 -16.62 -15.47 25.50
CA GLU A 61 -17.94 -16.13 25.48
C GLU A 61 -18.38 -16.48 24.05
N ASN A 62 -17.86 -15.76 23.05
CA ASN A 62 -18.19 -15.93 21.64
C ASN A 62 -16.98 -16.38 20.82
N GLY A 63 -16.31 -17.44 21.29
CA GLY A 63 -15.19 -18.06 20.58
C GLY A 63 -13.90 -17.24 20.56
N GLY A 64 -13.78 -16.26 21.46
CA GLY A 64 -12.62 -15.38 21.58
C GLY A 64 -12.57 -14.26 20.54
N VAL A 65 -13.65 -13.98 19.80
CA VAL A 65 -13.62 -13.04 18.66
C VAL A 65 -13.25 -11.62 19.09
N LEU A 66 -12.43 -10.93 18.30
CA LEU A 66 -12.05 -9.54 18.55
C LEU A 66 -13.25 -8.59 18.43
N ARG A 67 -13.52 -7.81 19.49
CA ARG A 67 -14.51 -6.72 19.53
C ARG A 67 -13.98 -5.50 18.78
N ARG A 68 -13.99 -5.57 17.44
CA ARG A 68 -13.39 -4.58 16.52
C ARG A 68 -13.89 -3.16 16.74
N GLU A 69 -15.18 -2.96 17.00
CA GLU A 69 -15.73 -1.62 17.25
C GLU A 69 -15.18 -1.01 18.55
N LYS A 70 -15.08 -1.82 19.60
CA LYS A 70 -14.54 -1.41 20.90
C LYS A 70 -13.07 -1.03 20.76
N LEU A 71 -12.25 -1.90 20.16
CA LEU A 71 -10.84 -1.61 19.91
C LEU A 71 -10.68 -0.41 18.98
N GLY A 72 -11.50 -0.35 17.92
CA GLY A 72 -11.58 0.76 16.97
C GLY A 72 -11.71 2.11 17.66
N LYS A 73 -12.72 2.30 18.51
CA LYS A 73 -12.94 3.56 19.25
C LYS A 73 -11.70 3.98 20.05
N VAL A 74 -11.04 3.03 20.70
CA VAL A 74 -9.84 3.28 21.50
C VAL A 74 -8.64 3.67 20.63
N VAL A 75 -8.39 2.96 19.53
CA VAL A 75 -7.27 3.27 18.63
C VAL A 75 -7.52 4.51 17.77
N PHE A 76 -8.78 4.88 17.51
CA PHE A 76 -9.08 6.12 16.80
C PHE A 76 -8.78 7.35 17.66
N ALA A 77 -9.03 7.26 18.97
CA ALA A 77 -8.79 8.34 19.92
C ALA A 77 -7.31 8.49 20.34
N ASP A 78 -6.50 7.43 20.18
CA ASP A 78 -5.11 7.36 20.67
C ASP A 78 -4.16 6.94 19.53
N SER A 79 -3.32 7.88 19.10
CA SER A 79 -2.40 7.70 17.97
C SER A 79 -1.29 6.67 18.25
N ASP A 80 -0.84 6.55 19.50
CA ASP A 80 0.14 5.55 19.93
C ASP A 80 -0.46 4.14 19.88
N LYS A 81 -1.69 3.97 20.38
CA LYS A 81 -2.42 2.70 20.28
C LYS A 81 -2.69 2.32 18.83
N ARG A 82 -3.06 3.28 17.98
CA ARG A 82 -3.20 3.07 16.52
C ARG A 82 -1.91 2.57 15.89
N ARG A 83 -0.76 3.15 16.25
CA ARG A 83 0.55 2.70 15.75
C ARG A 83 0.81 1.25 16.13
N ARG A 84 0.59 0.87 17.39
CA ARG A 84 0.84 -0.50 17.88
C ARG A 84 -0.07 -1.52 17.20
N LEU A 85 -1.36 -1.19 17.03
CA LEU A 85 -2.29 -1.98 16.25
C LEU A 85 -1.76 -2.21 14.83
N ASN A 86 -1.42 -1.13 14.12
CA ASN A 86 -0.96 -1.18 12.74
C ASN A 86 0.38 -1.95 12.60
N ALA A 87 1.29 -1.82 13.56
CA ALA A 87 2.55 -2.56 13.58
C ALA A 87 2.35 -4.07 13.69
N ILE A 88 1.29 -4.50 14.37
CA ILE A 88 0.91 -5.91 14.50
C ILE A 88 0.18 -6.40 13.25
N THR A 89 -0.80 -5.64 12.76
CA THR A 89 -1.72 -6.12 11.70
C THR A 89 -1.16 -5.95 10.30
N HIS A 90 -0.46 -4.86 9.98
CA HIS A 90 -0.01 -4.58 8.62
C HIS A 90 0.92 -5.66 8.04
N PRO A 91 1.91 -6.20 8.78
CA PRO A 91 2.75 -7.29 8.25
C PRO A 91 1.92 -8.53 7.87
N GLU A 92 0.94 -8.91 8.69
CA GLU A 92 0.10 -10.08 8.45
C GLU A 92 -0.86 -9.86 7.27
N ILE A 93 -1.45 -8.67 7.15
CA ILE A 93 -2.29 -8.29 6.00
C ILE A 93 -1.50 -8.41 4.70
N ARG A 94 -0.29 -7.84 4.66
CA ARG A 94 0.59 -7.89 3.47
C ARG A 94 0.96 -9.31 3.11
N LYS A 95 1.35 -10.12 4.11
CA LYS A 95 1.67 -11.53 3.92
C LYS A 95 0.49 -12.28 3.32
N ARG A 96 -0.73 -12.05 3.82
CA ARG A 96 -1.95 -12.70 3.30
C ARG A 96 -2.27 -12.27 1.86
N ILE A 97 -2.17 -10.97 1.56
CA ILE A 97 -2.33 -10.44 0.19
C ILE A 97 -1.32 -11.10 -0.75
N LEU A 98 -0.04 -11.13 -0.37
CA LEU A 98 1.04 -11.76 -1.14
C LEU A 98 0.71 -13.24 -1.42
N LEU A 99 0.32 -14.00 -0.40
CA LEU A 99 0.00 -15.42 -0.54
C LEU A 99 -1.17 -15.67 -1.49
N ARG A 100 -2.25 -14.87 -1.40
CA ARG A 100 -3.40 -15.01 -2.31
C ARG A 100 -3.02 -14.71 -3.75
N LEU A 101 -2.30 -13.63 -3.96
CA LEU A 101 -1.84 -13.25 -5.29
C LEU A 101 -0.85 -14.28 -5.88
N LEU A 102 0.06 -14.85 -5.08
CA LEU A 102 0.91 -15.96 -5.52
C LEU A 102 0.09 -17.19 -5.90
N ARG A 103 -0.94 -17.52 -5.13
CA ARG A 103 -1.85 -18.62 -5.46
C ARG A 103 -2.54 -18.39 -6.81
N HIS A 104 -3.07 -17.20 -7.05
CA HIS A 104 -3.68 -16.85 -8.33
C HIS A 104 -2.68 -16.87 -9.49
N PHE A 105 -1.45 -16.43 -9.24
CA PHE A 105 -0.37 -16.52 -10.23
C PHE A 105 -0.07 -17.97 -10.61
N VAL A 106 0.05 -18.87 -9.63
CA VAL A 106 0.29 -20.31 -9.84
C VAL A 106 -0.88 -20.98 -10.55
N ASN A 107 -2.10 -20.55 -10.28
CA ASN A 107 -3.31 -21.03 -10.97
C ASN A 107 -3.42 -20.56 -12.43
N GLY A 108 -2.53 -19.67 -12.89
CA GLY A 108 -2.51 -19.20 -14.27
C GLY A 108 -3.52 -18.09 -14.57
N GLU A 109 -4.02 -17.38 -13.54
CA GLU A 109 -4.96 -16.28 -13.72
C GLU A 109 -4.38 -15.19 -14.62
N ARG A 110 -5.20 -14.66 -15.55
CA ARG A 110 -4.75 -13.62 -16.48
C ARG A 110 -4.54 -12.30 -15.77
N PHE A 111 -5.44 -11.95 -14.86
CA PHE A 111 -5.32 -10.82 -13.96
C PHE A 111 -6.06 -11.08 -12.65
N VAL A 112 -5.74 -10.27 -11.65
CA VAL A 112 -6.41 -10.27 -10.35
C VAL A 112 -6.80 -8.85 -10.01
N VAL A 113 -8.02 -8.68 -9.49
CA VAL A 113 -8.52 -7.40 -9.02
C VAL A 113 -8.12 -7.23 -7.55
N MET A 114 -7.44 -6.13 -7.24
CA MET A 114 -7.12 -5.73 -5.88
C MET A 114 -8.12 -4.68 -5.44
N ASP A 115 -9.03 -5.09 -4.56
CA ASP A 115 -9.99 -4.18 -3.94
C ASP A 115 -9.34 -3.49 -2.72
N VAL A 116 -9.01 -2.21 -2.91
CA VAL A 116 -8.31 -1.38 -1.91
C VAL A 116 -9.00 -0.01 -1.77
N PRO A 117 -9.66 0.28 -0.63
CA PRO A 117 -10.35 1.56 -0.42
C PRO A 117 -9.45 2.80 -0.52
N LEU A 118 -8.21 2.72 -0.01
CA LEU A 118 -7.23 3.82 0.02
C LEU A 118 -6.12 3.64 -1.03
N PHE A 119 -6.46 3.11 -2.20
CA PHE A 119 -5.52 2.68 -3.23
C PHE A 119 -4.52 3.76 -3.67
N PHE A 120 -4.99 4.99 -3.87
CA PHE A 120 -4.13 6.09 -4.33
C PHE A 120 -3.28 6.64 -3.19
N GLU A 121 -3.89 6.78 -2.02
CA GLU A 121 -3.32 7.32 -0.80
C GLU A 121 -2.15 6.46 -0.29
N VAL A 122 -2.22 5.13 -0.48
CA VAL A 122 -1.13 4.20 -0.16
C VAL A 122 -0.14 3.99 -1.31
N GLY A 123 -0.32 4.67 -2.44
CA GLY A 123 0.65 4.68 -3.55
C GLY A 123 0.62 3.47 -4.50
N TYR A 124 -0.40 2.61 -4.44
CA TYR A 124 -0.45 1.39 -5.28
C TYR A 124 -0.54 1.68 -6.78
N HIS A 125 -1.11 2.81 -7.17
CA HIS A 125 -1.18 3.29 -8.56
C HIS A 125 0.20 3.40 -9.25
N ARG A 126 1.29 3.50 -8.47
CA ARG A 126 2.66 3.53 -9.03
C ARG A 126 3.02 2.23 -9.74
N PHE A 127 2.52 1.10 -9.23
CA PHE A 127 2.88 -0.24 -9.67
C PHE A 127 1.74 -0.93 -10.44
N ILE A 128 0.50 -0.56 -10.15
CA ILE A 128 -0.69 -1.12 -10.77
C ILE A 128 -1.19 -0.12 -11.82
N LYS A 129 -1.00 -0.46 -13.11
CA LYS A 129 -1.27 0.46 -14.24
C LYS A 129 -2.70 0.45 -14.74
N LYS A 130 -3.48 -0.59 -14.41
CA LYS A 130 -4.90 -0.70 -14.74
C LYS A 130 -5.69 -0.43 -13.47
N VAL A 131 -6.36 0.72 -13.41
CA VAL A 131 -7.13 1.15 -12.24
C VAL A 131 -8.57 1.41 -12.66
N VAL A 132 -9.49 0.70 -12.02
CA VAL A 132 -10.93 0.88 -12.12
C VAL A 132 -11.37 1.74 -10.93
N VAL A 133 -11.97 2.89 -11.21
CA VAL A 133 -12.50 3.82 -10.21
C VAL A 133 -14.01 3.82 -10.29
N MET A 134 -14.65 3.47 -9.17
CA MET A 134 -16.08 3.63 -8.97
C MET A 134 -16.38 5.08 -8.57
N ASP A 135 -17.17 5.75 -9.39
CA ASP A 135 -17.52 7.15 -9.28
C ASP A 135 -18.99 7.33 -8.94
N CYS A 136 -19.28 8.40 -8.20
CA CYS A 136 -20.62 8.83 -7.90
C CYS A 136 -20.61 10.32 -7.54
N ASP A 137 -21.72 11.01 -7.77
CA ASP A 137 -21.89 12.39 -7.38
C ASP A 137 -21.81 12.56 -5.85
N GLU A 138 -21.39 13.75 -5.39
CA GLU A 138 -21.17 14.00 -3.95
C GLU A 138 -22.47 13.90 -3.13
N GLN A 139 -23.62 14.23 -3.70
CA GLN A 139 -24.91 14.18 -3.01
C GLN A 139 -25.36 12.73 -2.80
N THR A 140 -25.22 11.90 -3.84
CA THR A 140 -25.45 10.46 -3.84
C THR A 140 -24.46 9.78 -2.89
N GLN A 141 -23.19 10.18 -2.90
CA GLN A 141 -22.18 9.70 -1.99
C GLN A 141 -22.56 9.95 -0.52
N LEU A 142 -22.95 11.18 -0.21
CA LEU A 142 -23.36 11.62 1.11
C LEU A 142 -24.61 10.87 1.58
N ALA A 143 -25.65 10.84 0.75
CA ALA A 143 -26.92 10.16 1.06
C ALA A 143 -26.70 8.67 1.33
N ARG A 144 -25.92 7.98 0.49
CA ARG A 144 -25.60 6.55 0.67
C ARG A 144 -24.77 6.31 1.93
N LEU A 145 -23.79 7.18 2.21
CA LEU A 145 -22.95 7.04 3.41
C LEU A 145 -23.76 7.24 4.69
N MET A 146 -24.61 8.26 4.74
CA MET A 146 -25.51 8.51 5.87
C MET A 146 -26.48 7.36 6.09
N ALA A 147 -27.12 6.87 5.02
CA ALA A 147 -28.07 5.76 5.10
C ALA A 147 -27.42 4.45 5.56
N ARG A 148 -26.19 4.17 5.10
CA ARG A 148 -25.47 2.92 5.43
C ARG A 148 -24.91 2.91 6.85
N ASP A 149 -24.28 4.02 7.27
CA ASP A 149 -23.52 4.08 8.52
C ASP A 149 -24.28 4.79 9.66
N GLY A 150 -25.49 5.32 9.41
CA GLY A 150 -26.29 6.02 10.41
C GLY A 150 -25.62 7.31 10.94
N MET A 151 -24.83 7.97 10.09
CA MET A 151 -23.99 9.13 10.46
C MET A 151 -24.71 10.47 10.28
N SER A 152 -24.27 11.48 11.03
CA SER A 152 -24.65 12.88 10.78
C SER A 152 -24.10 13.34 9.42
N GLU A 153 -24.72 14.38 8.85
CA GLU A 153 -24.25 14.95 7.59
C GLU A 153 -22.82 15.50 7.73
N GLU A 154 -22.52 16.15 8.85
CA GLU A 154 -21.21 16.70 9.16
C GLU A 154 -20.13 15.61 9.23
N ASP A 155 -20.40 14.51 9.92
CA ASP A 155 -19.47 13.38 10.04
C ASP A 155 -19.26 12.68 8.70
N ALA A 156 -20.34 12.49 7.93
CA ALA A 156 -20.26 11.91 6.60
C ALA A 156 -19.40 12.78 5.65
N LYS A 157 -19.62 14.10 5.65
CA LYS A 157 -18.80 15.06 4.88
C LYS A 157 -17.35 15.09 5.36
N ALA A 158 -17.09 14.99 6.66
CA ALA A 158 -15.73 14.92 7.20
C ALA A 158 -15.01 13.65 6.74
N ARG A 159 -15.74 12.53 6.65
CA ARG A 159 -15.21 11.24 6.20
C ARG A 159 -14.98 11.18 4.69
N ILE A 160 -15.82 11.84 3.89
CA ILE A 160 -15.57 12.01 2.45
C ILE A 160 -14.30 12.85 2.24
N ARG A 161 -14.18 13.97 2.97
CA ARG A 161 -13.03 14.89 2.89
C ARG A 161 -11.70 14.32 3.39
N SER A 162 -11.71 13.21 4.12
CA SER A 162 -10.47 12.55 4.57
C SER A 162 -9.83 11.67 3.49
N GLN A 163 -10.53 11.40 2.39
CA GLN A 163 -10.00 10.67 1.24
C GLN A 163 -9.50 11.63 0.16
N MET A 164 -8.71 11.11 -0.80
CA MET A 164 -8.35 11.88 -1.99
C MET A 164 -9.63 12.36 -2.71
N PRO A 165 -9.71 13.64 -3.13
CA PRO A 165 -10.86 14.17 -3.85
C PRO A 165 -11.20 13.34 -5.09
N MET A 166 -12.49 13.14 -5.35
CA MET A 166 -12.93 12.31 -6.46
C MET A 166 -12.41 12.81 -7.81
N GLU A 167 -12.36 14.13 -7.99
CA GLU A 167 -11.81 14.75 -9.21
C GLU A 167 -10.36 14.34 -9.48
N GLU A 168 -9.55 14.17 -8.43
CA GLU A 168 -8.17 13.69 -8.55
C GLU A 168 -8.15 12.19 -8.88
N LYS A 169 -9.01 11.38 -8.22
CA LYS A 169 -9.14 9.95 -8.52
C LYS A 169 -9.51 9.70 -9.98
N ARG A 170 -10.43 10.49 -10.54
CA ARG A 170 -10.84 10.43 -11.96
C ARG A 170 -9.65 10.61 -12.91
N LYS A 171 -8.76 11.58 -12.63
CA LYS A 171 -7.57 11.86 -13.45
C LYS A 171 -6.57 10.71 -13.47
N LEU A 172 -6.58 9.85 -12.45
CA LEU A 172 -5.67 8.73 -12.29
C LEU A 172 -6.31 7.37 -12.70
N ALA A 173 -7.59 7.36 -13.05
CA ALA A 173 -8.32 6.17 -13.46
C ALA A 173 -7.89 5.71 -14.86
N THR A 174 -7.80 4.39 -15.05
CA THR A 174 -7.76 3.81 -16.41
C THR A 174 -9.18 3.59 -16.93
N TYR A 175 -10.06 3.16 -16.04
CA TYR A 175 -11.47 2.93 -16.31
C TYR A 175 -12.27 3.65 -15.22
N LEU A 176 -13.20 4.49 -15.64
CA LEU A 176 -14.14 5.15 -14.75
C LEU A 176 -15.50 4.48 -14.91
N ILE A 177 -16.11 4.07 -13.81
CA ILE A 177 -17.45 3.50 -13.77
C ILE A 177 -18.35 4.49 -13.06
N ASP A 178 -19.33 5.02 -13.77
CA ASP A 178 -20.38 5.85 -13.21
C ASP A 178 -21.43 4.98 -12.52
N ASN A 179 -21.71 5.27 -11.24
CA ASN A 179 -22.69 4.57 -10.40
C ASN A 179 -23.77 5.52 -9.83
N ASP A 180 -24.06 6.62 -10.56
CA ASP A 180 -25.22 7.49 -10.32
C ASP A 180 -26.48 6.99 -11.03
N GLY A 181 -26.32 6.20 -12.10
CA GLY A 181 -27.41 5.60 -12.88
C GLY A 181 -28.04 4.35 -12.25
N SER A 182 -28.70 3.53 -13.09
CA SER A 182 -29.28 2.27 -12.64
C SER A 182 -28.20 1.23 -12.32
N ARG A 183 -28.57 0.20 -11.54
CA ARG A 183 -27.67 -0.93 -11.25
C ARG A 183 -27.31 -1.68 -12.53
N GLU A 184 -28.25 -1.77 -13.47
CA GLU A 184 -28.09 -2.37 -14.78
C GLU A 184 -27.07 -1.61 -15.64
N ASP A 185 -27.13 -0.27 -15.65
CA ASP A 185 -26.17 0.57 -16.38
C ASP A 185 -24.76 0.43 -15.80
N THR A 186 -24.65 0.42 -14.47
CA THR A 186 -23.38 0.21 -13.77
C THR A 186 -22.80 -1.17 -14.10
N ALA A 187 -23.63 -2.21 -14.06
CA ALA A 187 -23.22 -3.57 -14.37
C ALA A 187 -22.74 -3.70 -15.83
N LYS A 188 -23.43 -3.04 -16.75
CA LYS A 188 -23.03 -3.00 -18.16
C LYS A 188 -21.64 -2.38 -18.33
N GLN A 189 -21.38 -1.22 -17.71
CA GLN A 189 -20.06 -0.59 -17.76
C GLN A 189 -18.96 -1.50 -17.17
N ILE A 190 -19.24 -2.19 -16.06
CA ILE A 190 -18.27 -3.13 -15.46
C ILE A 190 -17.99 -4.31 -16.39
N HIS A 191 -19.02 -4.86 -17.03
CA HIS A 191 -18.84 -5.91 -18.04
C HIS A 191 -18.00 -5.45 -19.22
N GLU A 192 -18.22 -4.24 -19.74
CA GLU A 192 -17.41 -3.67 -20.80
C GLU A 192 -15.94 -3.51 -20.38
N VAL A 193 -15.68 -3.10 -19.13
CA VAL A 193 -14.32 -3.03 -18.57
C VAL A 193 -13.69 -4.41 -18.43
N ILE A 194 -14.46 -5.41 -17.97
CA ILE A 194 -14.00 -6.81 -17.91
C ILE A 194 -13.59 -7.30 -19.29
N ASP A 195 -14.43 -7.12 -20.30
CA ASP A 195 -14.16 -7.56 -21.66
C ASP A 195 -12.89 -6.88 -22.22
N GLN A 196 -12.66 -5.60 -21.91
CA GLN A 196 -11.43 -4.89 -22.28
C GLN A 196 -10.18 -5.39 -21.53
N LEU A 197 -10.32 -5.73 -20.25
CA LEU A 197 -9.24 -6.30 -19.45
C LEU A 197 -8.87 -7.71 -19.95
N GLU A 198 -9.86 -8.52 -20.31
CA GLU A 198 -9.68 -9.83 -20.93
C GLU A 198 -9.15 -9.73 -22.36
N ALA A 199 -9.48 -8.70 -23.12
CA ALA A 199 -8.84 -8.46 -24.42
C ALA A 199 -7.38 -8.00 -24.30
N SER A 200 -6.93 -7.58 -23.11
CA SER A 200 -5.61 -7.01 -22.92
C SER A 200 -4.48 -8.01 -23.17
N LEU A 201 -3.50 -7.58 -23.97
CA LEU A 201 -2.24 -8.28 -24.19
C LEU A 201 -1.21 -8.09 -23.06
N LEU A 202 -1.52 -7.29 -22.03
CA LEU A 202 -0.63 -7.07 -20.89
C LEU A 202 -0.06 -8.33 -20.23
N PRO A 203 -0.79 -9.46 -20.12
CA PRO A 203 -0.20 -10.71 -19.64
C PRO A 203 1.02 -11.18 -20.46
N PHE A 204 1.10 -10.80 -21.73
CA PHE A 204 2.14 -11.20 -22.68
C PHE A 204 3.25 -10.14 -22.84
N VAL A 205 3.00 -8.87 -22.48
CA VAL A 205 3.92 -7.73 -22.67
C VAL A 205 5.04 -7.63 -21.61
N VAL A 206 5.04 -8.47 -20.57
CA VAL A 206 6.15 -8.51 -19.57
C VAL A 206 7.44 -9.17 -20.13
N ARG A 207 7.53 -9.34 -21.46
CA ARG A 207 8.59 -10.08 -22.14
C ARG A 207 9.36 -9.25 -23.16
N ASP A 208 9.61 -7.95 -22.91
CA ASP A 208 10.62 -7.25 -23.71
C ASP A 208 11.23 -6.03 -22.99
N GLN A 209 12.41 -6.24 -22.39
CA GLN A 209 13.42 -5.19 -22.30
C GLN A 209 14.79 -5.84 -22.55
N LYS A 210 15.24 -5.69 -23.80
CA LYS A 210 16.58 -5.94 -24.36
C LYS A 210 16.98 -7.40 -24.59
N VAL A 211 16.56 -7.95 -25.73
CA VAL A 211 17.29 -9.03 -26.42
C VAL A 211 18.04 -8.42 -27.61
N SER A 212 19.20 -7.83 -27.34
CA SER A 212 20.16 -7.47 -28.39
C SER A 212 21.53 -7.97 -27.95
N GLU A 213 21.71 -9.29 -27.97
CA GLU A 213 22.98 -10.05 -27.98
C GLU A 213 22.69 -11.46 -27.49
N PHE A 214 22.17 -12.35 -28.34
CA PHE A 214 22.42 -13.78 -28.15
C PHE A 214 22.68 -14.42 -29.50
N ARG A 215 23.96 -14.62 -29.76
CA ARG A 215 24.51 -15.39 -30.87
C ARG A 215 24.03 -16.83 -30.70
N PHE A 216 23.34 -17.36 -31.70
CA PHE A 216 22.95 -18.76 -31.74
C PHE A 216 24.22 -19.63 -31.77
N TYR A 217 24.43 -20.43 -30.73
CA TYR A 217 25.31 -21.60 -30.82
C TYR A 217 24.42 -22.80 -31.09
N THR A 218 24.44 -23.27 -32.34
CA THR A 218 23.97 -24.61 -32.68
C THR A 218 25.06 -25.60 -32.27
N VAL A 219 24.80 -26.40 -31.23
CA VAL A 219 25.63 -27.57 -30.96
C VAL A 219 25.09 -28.71 -31.83
N SER A 220 25.84 -29.01 -32.89
CA SER A 220 25.72 -30.27 -33.64
C SER A 220 26.16 -31.41 -32.73
N THR A 221 25.39 -32.49 -32.67
CA THR A 221 25.86 -33.77 -32.15
C THR A 221 25.79 -34.77 -33.29
N ASP A 222 26.96 -35.17 -33.76
CA ASP A 222 27.15 -36.31 -34.64
C ASP A 222 28.06 -37.33 -33.95
N LYS A 223 27.60 -38.58 -34.00
CA LYS A 223 28.32 -39.87 -33.92
C LYS A 223 28.82 -40.43 -32.58
N ALA A 224 28.06 -41.42 -32.11
CA ALA A 224 28.39 -42.85 -31.99
C ALA A 224 29.75 -43.27 -31.40
N SER A 225 29.71 -44.01 -30.28
CA SER A 225 30.58 -45.17 -30.03
C SER A 225 29.95 -46.12 -28.99
N ASN A 226 30.21 -47.42 -29.21
CA ASN A 226 29.62 -48.61 -28.56
C ASN A 226 30.14 -48.83 -27.13
N ASP A 227 29.24 -49.23 -26.22
CA ASP A 227 29.58 -50.16 -25.12
C ASP A 227 28.31 -50.91 -24.63
N PRO A 228 28.31 -52.25 -24.45
CA PRO A 228 27.15 -53.03 -24.05
C PRO A 228 27.25 -53.50 -22.59
N CYS A 229 26.44 -52.93 -21.70
CA CYS A 229 26.03 -53.54 -20.43
C CYS A 229 24.72 -52.92 -19.94
N GLU A 230 23.82 -53.80 -19.50
CA GLU A 230 22.40 -53.62 -19.19
C GLU A 230 22.14 -52.71 -17.97
N ASP A 231 21.08 -51.88 -18.02
CA ASP A 231 19.82 -52.18 -17.35
C ASP A 231 18.77 -51.07 -17.59
N GLU A 232 17.59 -51.52 -17.98
CA GLU A 232 16.44 -50.72 -18.38
C GLU A 232 15.70 -50.18 -17.14
N TYR A 233 16.00 -48.93 -16.74
CA TYR A 233 15.20 -48.21 -15.75
C TYR A 233 14.41 -47.09 -16.43
N ILE A 234 13.14 -47.37 -16.76
CA ILE A 234 12.17 -46.38 -17.23
C ILE A 234 11.92 -45.37 -16.09
N LYS A 235 12.62 -44.23 -16.12
CA LYS A 235 12.25 -43.07 -15.30
C LYS A 235 10.98 -42.44 -15.90
N PRO A 236 9.95 -42.14 -15.08
CA PRO A 236 8.80 -41.38 -15.56
C PRO A 236 9.30 -40.01 -16.08
N PRO A 237 8.59 -39.38 -17.04
CA PRO A 237 9.03 -38.12 -17.60
C PRO A 237 9.09 -37.09 -16.48
N VAL A 238 10.32 -36.74 -16.07
CA VAL A 238 10.57 -35.54 -15.29
C VAL A 238 10.20 -34.40 -16.22
N THR A 239 9.02 -33.83 -16.00
CA THR A 239 8.62 -32.56 -16.59
C THR A 239 9.65 -31.53 -16.12
N LEU A 240 10.68 -31.34 -16.94
CA LEU A 240 11.63 -30.26 -16.81
C LEU A 240 10.85 -28.96 -16.94
N VAL A 241 10.46 -28.39 -15.81
CA VAL A 241 10.00 -27.00 -15.73
C VAL A 241 11.13 -26.18 -16.35
N PRO A 242 10.91 -25.53 -17.51
CA PRO A 242 12.01 -24.88 -18.22
C PRO A 242 12.66 -23.87 -17.28
N ILE A 243 13.99 -23.79 -17.26
CA ILE A 243 14.74 -22.81 -16.46
C ILE A 243 14.27 -21.36 -16.77
N GLN A 244 13.67 -21.14 -17.95
CA GLN A 244 12.96 -19.92 -18.34
C GLN A 244 11.69 -19.64 -17.50
N PHE A 245 10.93 -20.66 -17.11
CA PHE A 245 9.76 -20.56 -16.23
C PHE A 245 10.20 -20.18 -14.81
N LEU A 246 11.28 -20.79 -14.30
CA LEU A 246 11.87 -20.41 -13.01
C LEU A 246 12.40 -18.97 -13.03
N ARG A 247 13.06 -18.54 -14.11
CA ARG A 247 13.53 -17.15 -14.29
C ARG A 247 12.40 -16.13 -14.44
N MET A 248 11.28 -16.51 -15.06
CA MET A 248 10.08 -15.69 -15.19
C MET A 248 9.37 -15.55 -13.83
N ILE A 249 9.27 -16.64 -13.06
CA ILE A 249 8.78 -16.65 -11.68
C ILE A 249 9.63 -15.73 -10.81
N VAL A 250 10.96 -15.81 -10.87
CA VAL A 250 11.87 -14.96 -10.08
C VAL A 250 11.75 -13.47 -10.45
N LYS A 251 11.61 -13.12 -11.74
CA LYS A 251 11.44 -11.73 -12.18
C LYS A 251 10.05 -11.15 -11.86
N SER A 252 8.99 -11.95 -12.03
CA SER A 252 7.65 -11.59 -11.58
C SER A 252 7.62 -11.46 -10.06
N LEU A 253 8.25 -12.37 -9.31
CA LEU A 253 8.46 -12.26 -7.86
C LEU A 253 9.27 -11.03 -7.45
N SER A 254 10.20 -10.55 -8.28
CA SER A 254 11.01 -9.36 -7.98
C SER A 254 10.20 -8.07 -8.10
N LEU A 255 9.38 -7.95 -9.17
CA LEU A 255 8.42 -6.84 -9.31
C LEU A 255 7.32 -6.91 -8.23
N PHE A 256 6.98 -8.13 -7.82
CA PHE A 256 5.99 -8.45 -6.80
C PHE A 256 6.49 -8.25 -5.36
N ALA A 257 7.79 -8.46 -5.12
CA ALA A 257 8.50 -8.09 -3.89
C ALA A 257 8.66 -6.58 -3.77
N LEU A 258 8.86 -5.86 -4.90
CA LEU A 258 8.81 -4.39 -4.95
C LEU A 258 7.42 -3.84 -4.60
N LEU A 259 6.35 -4.50 -5.05
CA LEU A 259 4.96 -4.19 -4.67
C LEU A 259 4.76 -4.32 -3.14
N VAL A 260 5.30 -5.38 -2.52
CA VAL A 260 5.28 -5.54 -1.05
C VAL A 260 6.16 -4.53 -0.32
N ALA A 261 7.32 -4.17 -0.89
CA ALA A 261 8.21 -3.14 -0.32
C ALA A 261 7.55 -1.76 -0.29
N SER A 262 6.68 -1.46 -1.27
CA SER A 262 5.95 -0.19 -1.35
C SER A 262 4.72 -0.10 -0.44
N ALA A 263 4.25 -1.22 0.11
CA ALA A 263 3.12 -1.27 1.03
C ALA A 263 3.53 -1.08 2.49
N MET A 264 4.83 -0.99 2.79
CA MET A 264 5.33 -0.49 4.08
C MET A 264 4.78 0.93 4.25
N ALA A 265 4.31 1.32 5.44
CA ALA A 265 4.45 2.74 5.76
C ALA A 265 5.94 3.00 5.55
N ASP A 266 6.31 3.83 4.55
CA ASP A 266 7.66 3.92 3.96
C ASP A 266 8.71 3.46 4.98
N SER A 267 9.39 2.33 4.76
CA SER A 267 10.37 1.79 5.72
C SER A 267 11.34 2.88 6.18
N CYS A 268 11.63 3.78 5.25
CA CYS A 268 12.37 5.01 5.44
C CYS A 268 11.74 6.02 6.41
N LEU A 269 10.46 6.34 6.27
CA LEU A 269 9.76 7.30 7.13
C LEU A 269 9.65 6.74 8.56
N HIS A 270 9.40 5.43 8.67
CA HIS A 270 9.44 4.75 9.95
C HIS A 270 10.84 4.81 10.58
N CYS A 271 11.90 4.61 9.80
CA CYS A 271 13.27 4.73 10.27
C CYS A 271 13.66 6.16 10.68
N ILE A 272 13.22 7.18 9.95
CA ILE A 272 13.36 8.59 10.36
C ILE A 272 12.69 8.78 11.72
N CYS A 273 11.44 8.38 11.86
CA CYS A 273 10.68 8.47 13.10
C CYS A 273 11.38 7.74 14.28
N LEU A 274 11.91 6.53 14.05
CA LEU A 274 12.68 5.79 15.05
C LEU A 274 13.97 6.51 15.45
N HIS A 275 14.67 7.11 14.48
CA HIS A 275 15.90 7.84 14.73
C HIS A 275 15.65 9.16 15.49
N GLU A 276 14.61 9.91 15.12
CA GLU A 276 14.29 11.21 15.71
C GLU A 276 13.75 11.12 17.14
N SER A 277 12.88 10.14 17.41
CA SER A 277 12.12 10.10 18.67
C SER A 277 11.92 8.71 19.25
N GLY A 278 12.52 7.67 18.65
CA GLY A 278 12.11 6.29 18.92
C GLY A 278 10.67 6.01 18.48
N CYS A 279 10.17 6.79 17.52
CA CYS A 279 8.77 6.85 17.14
C CYS A 279 7.83 7.10 18.31
N LYS A 280 8.09 8.14 19.12
CA LYS A 280 7.22 8.53 20.23
C LYS A 280 6.95 10.03 20.19
N PRO A 281 5.79 10.50 20.66
CA PRO A 281 5.53 11.93 20.78
C PRO A 281 6.32 12.46 21.99
N ILE A 282 7.54 12.94 21.75
CA ILE A 282 8.43 13.44 22.81
C ILE A 282 8.19 14.92 23.17
N GLY A 283 7.09 15.51 22.66
CA GLY A 283 6.77 16.92 22.85
C GLY A 283 7.81 17.83 22.19
N CYS A 284 7.83 19.09 22.62
CA CYS A 284 8.74 20.10 22.08
C CYS A 284 9.95 20.32 22.98
N HIS A 285 11.14 20.33 22.38
CA HIS A 285 12.36 20.73 23.06
C HIS A 285 13.23 21.60 22.14
N MET A 286 14.20 22.30 22.74
CA MET A 286 15.12 23.14 21.98
C MET A 286 16.12 22.27 21.22
N ASP A 287 16.18 22.46 19.90
CA ASP A 287 17.10 21.80 18.99
C ASP A 287 17.69 22.83 18.01
N VAL A 288 19.01 23.01 18.08
CA VAL A 288 19.79 23.95 17.25
C VAL A 288 19.07 25.28 17.03
N GLY A 289 18.93 26.07 18.11
CA GLY A 289 18.45 27.45 18.06
C GLY A 289 16.95 27.65 17.90
N SER A 290 16.14 26.59 17.81
CA SER A 290 14.66 26.70 17.76
C SER A 290 13.99 25.47 18.35
N LEU A 291 12.68 25.56 18.60
CA LEU A 291 11.90 24.42 19.08
C LEU A 291 11.68 23.40 17.96
N SER A 292 11.80 22.15 18.34
CA SER A 292 11.56 20.97 17.53
C SER A 292 10.60 20.04 18.27
N CYS A 293 9.59 19.51 17.59
CA CYS A 293 8.47 18.84 18.25
C CYS A 293 8.17 17.45 17.70
N GLY A 294 7.77 16.56 18.62
CA GLY A 294 7.03 15.34 18.34
C GLY A 294 7.80 14.26 17.57
N TYR A 295 7.06 13.47 16.79
CA TYR A 295 7.53 12.21 16.21
C TYR A 295 8.77 12.34 15.30
N TYR A 296 8.84 13.44 14.56
CA TYR A 296 9.84 13.67 13.54
C TYR A 296 10.65 14.94 13.83
N GLN A 297 10.61 15.45 15.06
CA GLN A 297 11.37 16.65 15.41
C GLN A 297 11.10 17.81 14.41
N ILE A 298 9.81 18.07 14.17
CA ILE A 298 9.36 19.05 13.19
C ILE A 298 9.50 20.44 13.80
N LYS A 299 10.22 21.33 13.12
CA LYS A 299 10.31 22.76 13.46
C LYS A 299 9.15 23.56 12.87
N MET A 300 8.81 24.70 13.46
CA MET A 300 7.68 25.52 12.99
C MET A 300 7.78 25.91 11.49
N PRO A 301 8.93 26.37 10.96
CA PRO A 301 9.04 26.67 9.52
C PRO A 301 8.84 25.44 8.63
N TYR A 302 9.25 24.26 9.09
CA TYR A 302 9.02 23.00 8.39
C TYR A 302 7.52 22.71 8.28
N TYR A 303 6.77 22.95 9.37
CA TYR A 303 5.31 22.77 9.39
C TYR A 303 4.56 23.76 8.48
N GLU A 304 5.03 25.00 8.41
CA GLU A 304 4.50 25.99 7.45
C GLU A 304 4.74 25.54 6.01
N ASP A 305 5.94 25.04 5.72
CA ASP A 305 6.30 24.59 4.39
C ASP A 305 5.58 23.32 3.96
N CYS A 306 5.20 22.46 4.89
CA CYS A 306 4.42 21.25 4.61
C CYS A 306 2.92 21.52 4.42
N GLY A 307 2.49 22.78 4.45
CA GLY A 307 1.10 23.19 4.20
C GLY A 307 0.20 23.18 5.44
N GLN A 308 0.77 23.16 6.65
CA GLN A 308 0.05 23.24 7.92
C GLN A 308 -1.10 22.21 8.06
N PRO A 309 -0.86 20.90 7.82
CA PRO A 309 -1.91 19.89 7.89
C PRO A 309 -2.56 19.86 9.27
N GLY A 310 -3.87 19.65 9.28
CA GLY A 310 -4.66 19.55 10.50
C GLY A 310 -4.93 20.88 11.23
N LYS A 311 -4.47 22.03 10.73
CA LYS A 311 -4.79 23.36 11.31
C LYS A 311 -6.27 23.69 11.14
N ARG A 312 -6.91 24.12 12.22
CA ARG A 312 -8.34 24.48 12.26
C ARG A 312 -8.54 25.97 11.97
N ALA A 313 -9.72 26.34 11.49
CA ALA A 313 -10.08 27.74 11.30
C ALA A 313 -10.02 28.51 12.64
N GLY A 314 -9.32 29.65 12.66
CA GLY A 314 -9.09 30.45 13.87
C GLY A 314 -8.01 29.92 14.84
N GLU A 315 -7.41 28.75 14.57
CA GLU A 315 -6.31 28.21 15.38
C GLU A 315 -4.98 28.87 14.97
N SER A 316 -4.12 29.20 15.94
CA SER A 316 -2.78 29.71 15.65
C SER A 316 -1.92 28.62 15.00
N THR A 317 -0.99 29.01 14.13
CA THR A 317 -0.05 28.07 13.49
C THR A 317 0.77 27.31 14.53
N GLU A 318 1.18 27.98 15.62
CA GLU A 318 1.98 27.36 16.68
C GLU A 318 1.21 26.25 17.39
N THR A 319 -0.07 26.47 17.75
CA THR A 319 -0.90 25.46 18.41
C THR A 319 -1.17 24.28 17.48
N ALA A 320 -1.50 24.56 16.21
CA ALA A 320 -1.71 23.52 15.20
C ALA A 320 -0.45 22.70 14.95
N TRP A 321 0.71 23.35 14.88
CA TRP A 321 2.02 22.72 14.71
C TRP A 321 2.34 21.75 15.84
N LYS A 322 2.28 22.19 17.10
CA LYS A 322 2.60 21.34 18.26
C LYS A 322 1.68 20.11 18.31
N ARG A 323 0.37 20.34 18.12
CA ARG A 323 -0.63 19.26 18.06
C ARG A 323 -0.40 18.31 16.89
N CYS A 324 -0.06 18.83 15.71
CA CYS A 324 0.23 18.01 14.54
C CYS A 324 1.51 17.20 14.71
N ALA A 325 2.57 17.80 15.28
CA ALA A 325 3.85 17.14 15.51
C ALA A 325 3.74 15.94 16.47
N ASP A 326 2.85 16.04 17.48
CA ASP A 326 2.54 14.96 18.43
C ASP A 326 1.43 14.00 17.94
N ASP A 327 0.80 14.24 16.79
CA ASP A 327 -0.06 13.25 16.14
C ASP A 327 0.70 12.55 15.00
N TYR A 328 0.90 11.24 15.14
CA TYR A 328 1.69 10.47 14.18
C TYR A 328 1.21 10.62 12.72
N SER A 329 -0.11 10.66 12.51
CA SER A 329 -0.68 10.73 11.16
C SER A 329 -0.44 12.10 10.54
N CYS A 330 -0.71 13.16 11.30
CA CYS A 330 -0.51 14.54 10.88
C CYS A 330 0.97 14.84 10.65
N ALA A 331 1.85 14.42 11.56
CA ALA A 331 3.29 14.60 11.44
C ALA A 331 3.85 13.83 10.22
N THR A 332 3.39 12.59 9.98
CA THR A 332 3.74 11.80 8.79
C THR A 332 3.32 12.51 7.51
N GLN A 333 2.09 13.00 7.44
CA GLN A 333 1.58 13.76 6.30
C GLN A 333 2.40 15.04 6.08
N CYS A 334 2.75 15.76 7.15
CA CYS A 334 3.59 16.94 7.07
C CYS A 334 4.98 16.62 6.50
N VAL A 335 5.64 15.56 6.97
CA VAL A 335 6.93 15.15 6.40
C VAL A 335 6.77 14.83 4.91
N GLN A 336 5.78 14.01 4.53
CA GLN A 336 5.54 13.67 3.12
C GLN A 336 5.30 14.91 2.24
N ASN A 337 4.46 15.86 2.68
CA ASN A 337 4.19 17.09 1.94
C ASN A 337 5.46 17.95 1.77
N TYR A 338 6.27 18.08 2.81
CA TYR A 338 7.53 18.81 2.77
C TYR A 338 8.51 18.19 1.76
N ILE A 339 8.65 16.86 1.79
CA ILE A 339 9.53 16.13 0.88
C ILE A 339 9.05 16.24 -0.56
N ASN A 340 7.73 16.13 -0.80
CA ASN A 340 7.15 16.30 -2.13
C ASN A 340 7.44 17.70 -2.68
N ARG A 341 7.23 18.75 -1.87
CA ARG A 341 7.50 20.14 -2.22
C ARG A 341 8.96 20.38 -2.64
N TYR A 342 9.92 19.75 -1.94
CA TYR A 342 11.35 19.98 -2.15
C TYR A 342 12.07 18.89 -2.95
N SER A 343 11.34 17.86 -3.40
CA SER A 343 11.91 16.69 -4.10
C SER A 343 12.78 17.03 -5.32
N ARG A 344 12.43 18.10 -6.06
CA ARG A 344 13.18 18.60 -7.22
C ARG A 344 14.60 19.10 -6.90
N PHE A 345 14.91 19.38 -5.64
CA PHE A 345 16.25 19.82 -5.23
C PHE A 345 17.21 18.64 -4.96
N CYS A 346 16.73 17.42 -5.16
CA CYS A 346 17.43 16.14 -4.92
C CYS A 346 17.22 15.17 -6.08
N GLU A 347 17.43 15.64 -7.32
CA GLU A 347 17.37 14.82 -8.52
C GLU A 347 18.49 13.78 -8.57
N GLY A 348 18.23 12.61 -9.17
CA GLY A 348 19.21 11.51 -9.27
C GLY A 348 19.47 10.74 -7.96
N VAL A 349 18.91 11.18 -6.83
CA VAL A 349 19.06 10.52 -5.52
C VAL A 349 17.92 9.53 -5.27
N GLY A 350 18.21 8.37 -4.67
CA GLY A 350 17.22 7.34 -4.33
C GLY A 350 16.11 7.87 -3.40
N SER A 351 14.91 7.28 -3.43
CA SER A 351 13.72 7.82 -2.73
C SER A 351 13.93 7.99 -1.23
N CYS A 352 14.48 6.99 -0.55
CA CYS A 352 14.72 7.05 0.88
C CYS A 352 15.86 8.03 1.23
N GLN A 353 16.96 8.01 0.48
CA GLN A 353 18.06 8.95 0.66
C GLN A 353 17.61 10.40 0.49
N ARG A 354 16.81 10.66 -0.55
CA ARG A 354 16.20 11.97 -0.78
C ARG A 354 15.37 12.39 0.42
N MET A 355 14.52 11.48 0.92
CA MET A 355 13.64 11.77 2.05
C MET A 355 14.43 12.10 3.32
N SER A 356 15.41 11.28 3.69
CA SER A 356 16.24 11.52 4.88
C SER A 356 17.05 12.80 4.77
N ARG A 357 17.67 13.05 3.60
CA ARG A 357 18.52 14.24 3.42
C ARG A 357 17.70 15.53 3.41
N LEU A 358 16.52 15.55 2.78
CA LEU A 358 15.63 16.71 2.80
C LEU A 358 15.02 16.94 4.19
N HIS A 359 14.70 15.88 4.93
CA HIS A 359 14.19 16.01 6.29
C HIS A 359 15.23 16.65 7.22
N ASN A 360 16.48 16.17 7.18
CA ASN A 360 17.54 16.66 8.04
C ASN A 360 18.13 18.02 7.60
N GLY A 361 18.28 18.26 6.30
CA GLY A 361 18.98 19.43 5.76
C GLY A 361 18.11 20.44 5.01
N GLY A 362 16.79 20.24 4.99
CA GLY A 362 15.86 21.09 4.24
C GLY A 362 16.10 21.03 2.71
N PRO A 363 15.73 22.09 1.95
CA PRO A 363 15.78 22.06 0.48
C PRO A 363 17.18 21.86 -0.11
N SER A 364 18.23 22.17 0.65
CA SER A 364 19.63 21.97 0.24
C SER A 364 20.24 20.70 0.81
N GLY A 365 19.45 19.85 1.48
CA GLY A 365 19.94 18.68 2.19
C GLY A 365 20.76 17.72 1.32
N CYS A 366 20.40 17.53 0.04
CA CYS A 366 21.18 16.68 -0.87
C CYS A 366 22.48 17.29 -1.39
N LYS A 367 22.70 18.60 -1.17
CA LYS A 367 23.93 19.30 -1.59
C LYS A 367 25.02 19.28 -0.52
N TYR A 368 24.63 19.16 0.76
CA TYR A 368 25.57 19.20 1.87
C TYR A 368 25.97 17.80 2.32
N SER A 369 27.28 17.54 2.43
CA SER A 369 27.82 16.29 2.96
C SER A 369 27.47 16.07 4.44
N SER A 370 27.13 17.12 5.18
CA SER A 370 26.71 17.03 6.59
C SER A 370 25.48 16.16 6.81
N THR A 371 24.61 16.00 5.80
CA THR A 371 23.40 15.16 5.89
C THR A 371 23.67 13.68 5.56
N GLU A 372 24.88 13.32 5.13
CA GLU A 372 25.21 11.93 4.78
C GLU A 372 25.29 11.03 6.01
N GLY A 373 25.79 11.54 7.13
CA GLY A 373 25.79 10.80 8.40
C GLY A 373 24.37 10.44 8.85
N TYR A 374 23.45 11.40 8.75
CA TYR A 374 22.03 11.19 9.02
C TYR A 374 21.43 10.13 8.08
N TRP A 375 21.68 10.28 6.77
CA TRP A 375 21.24 9.29 5.78
C TRP A 375 21.74 7.87 6.10
N ASN A 376 23.03 7.71 6.41
CA ASN A 376 23.61 6.40 6.70
C ASN A 376 22.97 5.74 7.94
N ALA A 377 22.59 6.53 8.95
CA ALA A 377 21.85 6.03 10.11
C ALA A 377 20.44 5.53 9.72
N ILE A 378 19.70 6.27 8.90
CA ILE A 378 18.38 5.84 8.40
C ILE A 378 18.50 4.62 7.50
N HIS A 379 19.48 4.60 6.60
CA HIS A 379 19.73 3.47 5.69
C HIS A 379 20.01 2.17 6.46
N SER A 380 20.79 2.24 7.54
CA SER A 380 21.09 1.09 8.40
C SER A 380 19.84 0.54 9.09
N CYS A 381 18.89 1.40 9.47
CA CYS A 381 17.60 0.99 10.01
C CYS A 381 16.71 0.29 8.94
N CYS A 382 16.81 0.70 7.68
CA CYS A 382 16.02 0.12 6.58
C CYS A 382 16.44 -1.32 6.19
N GLY A 383 17.51 -1.87 6.77
CA GLY A 383 17.92 -3.26 6.56
C GLY A 383 18.55 -3.57 5.20
N CYS A 384 19.04 -2.56 4.47
CA CYS A 384 19.83 -2.77 3.26
C CYS A 384 21.32 -2.92 3.65
N SER A 385 21.78 -4.17 3.74
CA SER A 385 23.21 -4.51 3.69
C SER A 385 23.55 -5.08 2.33
#